data_AF-A0A8A4TE59-F1
#
_entry.id   AF-A0A8A4TE59-F1
#
_cell.length_a   1.000
_cell.length_b   1.000
_cell.length_c   1.000
_cell.angle_alpha   90.00
_cell.angle_beta   90.00
_cell.angle_gamma   90.00
#
_symmetry.space_group_name_H-M   'P 1'
#
loop_
_entity.id
_entity.type
_entity.pdbx_description
1 polymer ?
#
loop_
_entity_poly.entity_id
_entity_poly.type
_entity_poly.pdbx_seq_one_letter_code
_entity_poly.pdbx_strand_id
1 'polypeptide(L)'
;MVERQVDTQPKSQQPNRGGKARRVIAVHSAKGGVGKSTLCVNLAVTLARRGLRVGLLDADLHGPSATIMLGNAEWPDPGPDENTILPLRAHGIQFLSMGNLVTGKTPVIWRGAMVHQMLSQFYRNVIWDDLDYLFLDMPPGTGDALLTTAQVEPPTGVLVVTTPQELSLVDTLRGMRAFRDMNVPILGFVENMSYLICGSCSHRDDLFGEGSTEALAEELDYPLLGSVPIEPEICASSDRGTPFVIGHPDSESSAVLGRIAERLIELVDERAADSALSLEWREMDWLERSPEPPEDAPKSELPLQLMWQVSNDELGLMWSDGERRIIGVRNLRLACPCARCVDEVTGKKLLDPLTVPDDITLTKVEVVGRYGIAPHFSDGHHTGIFTFPYLREI
;
A
#
# COMPACT_ATOMS: atom_id res chain seq x y z
N MET A 1 22.83 -36.61 -32.58
CA MET A 1 21.95 -36.53 -31.40
C MET A 1 22.82 -36.75 -30.17
N VAL A 2 23.10 -35.68 -29.43
CA VAL A 2 23.68 -35.77 -28.08
C VAL A 2 22.80 -34.84 -27.24
N GLU A 3 21.85 -35.43 -26.51
CA GLU A 3 20.98 -34.71 -25.59
C GLU A 3 21.82 -34.22 -24.41
N ARG A 4 21.95 -32.89 -24.27
CA ARG A 4 22.44 -32.28 -23.03
C ARG A 4 21.28 -32.23 -22.05
N GLN A 5 21.31 -33.10 -21.05
CA GLN A 5 20.47 -32.98 -19.85
C GLN A 5 20.77 -31.64 -19.18
N VAL A 6 19.76 -30.78 -19.10
CA VAL A 6 19.78 -29.55 -18.29
C VAL A 6 19.50 -29.98 -16.86
N ASP A 7 20.53 -29.95 -16.02
CA ASP A 7 20.44 -30.25 -14.60
C ASP A 7 19.70 -29.11 -13.89
N THR A 8 18.41 -29.31 -13.60
CA THR A 8 17.56 -28.37 -12.86
C THR A 8 17.63 -28.67 -11.37
N GLN A 9 18.77 -28.39 -10.74
CA GLN A 9 18.83 -28.23 -9.29
C GLN A 9 18.83 -26.73 -8.93
N PRO A 10 17.96 -26.26 -8.03
CA PRO A 10 18.01 -24.90 -7.53
C PRO A 10 19.28 -24.72 -6.71
N LYS A 11 20.30 -24.08 -7.29
CA LYS A 11 21.49 -23.63 -6.55
C LYS A 11 21.03 -22.67 -5.44
N SER A 12 21.47 -22.95 -4.21
CA SER A 12 21.27 -22.08 -3.06
C SER A 12 21.78 -20.67 -3.38
N GLN A 13 20.86 -19.70 -3.42
CA GLN A 13 21.19 -18.28 -3.63
C GLN A 13 22.09 -17.81 -2.48
N GLN A 14 23.31 -17.38 -2.81
CA GLN A 14 24.16 -16.68 -1.87
C GLN A 14 23.50 -15.33 -1.51
N PRO A 15 23.62 -14.86 -0.25
CA PRO A 15 23.06 -13.57 0.14
C PRO A 15 23.70 -12.44 -0.68
N ASN A 16 22.85 -11.53 -1.15
CA ASN A 16 23.21 -10.35 -1.91
C ASN A 16 24.31 -9.54 -1.18
N ARG A 17 25.39 -9.19 -1.88
CA ARG A 17 26.60 -8.53 -1.36
C ARG A 17 26.51 -6.99 -1.34
N GLY A 18 25.38 -6.42 -1.73
CA GLY A 18 25.14 -4.97 -1.69
C GLY A 18 25.05 -4.40 -0.27
N GLY A 19 25.21 -3.08 -0.18
CA GLY A 19 24.91 -2.32 1.04
C GLY A 19 23.43 -2.46 1.38
N LYS A 20 23.10 -2.54 2.67
CA LYS A 20 21.71 -2.50 3.13
C LYS A 20 21.28 -1.05 3.33
N ALA A 21 20.08 -0.72 2.87
CA ALA A 21 19.47 0.56 3.21
C ALA A 21 19.20 0.61 4.72
N ARG A 22 19.59 1.71 5.37
CA ARG A 22 19.34 1.90 6.81
C ARG A 22 17.85 2.07 7.11
N ARG A 23 17.13 2.73 6.19
CA ARG A 23 15.69 3.01 6.26
C ARG A 23 15.06 2.73 4.91
N VAL A 24 13.94 2.02 4.91
CA VAL A 24 13.15 1.73 3.71
C VAL A 24 11.80 2.42 3.87
N ILE A 25 11.48 3.35 2.97
CA ILE A 25 10.26 4.14 2.99
C ILE A 25 9.38 3.69 1.83
N ALA A 26 8.28 3.00 2.14
CA ALA A 26 7.26 2.71 1.15
C ALA A 26 6.43 3.97 0.89
N VAL A 27 6.23 4.33 -0.38
CA VAL A 27 5.31 5.41 -0.78
C VAL A 27 4.11 4.75 -1.43
N HIS A 28 2.94 4.91 -0.85
CA HIS A 28 1.73 4.22 -1.28
C HIS A 28 0.57 5.16 -1.53
N SER A 29 -0.31 4.79 -2.46
CA SER A 29 -1.60 5.44 -2.68
C SER A 29 -2.68 4.41 -2.97
N ALA A 30 -3.89 4.66 -2.48
CA ALA A 30 -4.99 3.75 -2.74
C ALA A 30 -5.50 3.78 -4.19
N LYS A 31 -5.29 4.89 -4.89
CA LYS A 31 -5.66 5.07 -6.30
C LYS A 31 -4.45 5.39 -7.16
N GLY A 32 -4.55 5.02 -8.43
CA GLY A 32 -3.67 5.55 -9.48
C GLY A 32 -4.00 7.02 -9.76
N GLY A 33 -3.01 7.79 -10.20
CA GLY A 33 -3.20 9.17 -10.64
C GLY A 33 -3.11 10.25 -9.54
N VAL A 34 -2.93 9.88 -8.27
CA VAL A 34 -2.76 10.86 -7.17
C VAL A 34 -1.36 11.51 -7.12
N GLY A 35 -0.45 11.16 -8.03
CA GLY A 35 0.92 11.69 -8.08
C GLY A 35 1.93 11.04 -7.12
N LYS A 36 1.64 9.82 -6.65
CA LYS A 36 2.53 8.98 -5.81
C LYS A 36 3.98 8.92 -6.34
N SER A 37 4.17 8.53 -7.59
CA SER A 37 5.50 8.41 -8.21
C SER A 37 6.22 9.75 -8.31
N THR A 38 5.48 10.82 -8.63
CA THR A 38 6.01 12.18 -8.67
C THR A 38 6.53 12.61 -7.30
N LEU A 39 5.74 12.39 -6.24
CA LEU A 39 6.19 12.68 -4.87
C LEU A 39 7.38 11.81 -4.46
N CYS A 40 7.33 10.51 -4.76
CA CYS A 40 8.40 9.57 -4.45
C CYS A 40 9.75 10.02 -5.03
N VAL A 41 9.79 10.31 -6.33
CA VAL A 41 11.00 10.80 -7.02
C VAL A 41 11.48 12.12 -6.44
N ASN A 42 10.59 13.09 -6.25
CA ASN A 42 11.00 14.41 -5.77
C ASN A 42 11.46 14.39 -4.30
N LEU A 43 10.84 13.59 -3.43
CA LEU A 43 11.28 13.41 -2.04
C LEU A 43 12.66 12.73 -1.99
N ALA A 44 12.87 11.67 -2.78
CA ALA A 44 14.15 10.98 -2.86
C ALA A 44 15.28 11.92 -3.29
N VAL A 45 15.04 12.72 -4.33
CA VAL A 45 16.00 13.71 -4.85
C VAL A 45 16.22 14.85 -3.85
N THR A 46 15.16 15.28 -3.14
CA THR A 46 15.28 16.31 -2.08
C THR A 46 16.20 15.86 -0.97
N LEU A 47 16.06 14.61 -0.50
CA LEU A 47 16.95 14.03 0.52
C LEU A 47 18.39 13.87 0.01
N ALA A 48 18.57 13.45 -1.24
CA ALA A 48 19.89 13.34 -1.85
C ALA A 48 20.60 14.70 -1.95
N ARG A 49 19.87 15.77 -2.28
CA ARG A 49 20.39 17.15 -2.29
C ARG A 49 20.81 17.65 -0.91
N ARG A 50 20.31 17.04 0.17
CA ARG A 50 20.77 17.28 1.55
C ARG A 50 21.99 16.44 1.94
N GLY A 51 22.56 15.69 1.01
CA GLY A 51 23.77 14.88 1.22
C GLY A 51 23.50 13.47 1.74
N LEU A 52 22.24 13.04 1.80
CA LEU A 52 21.89 11.66 2.16
C LEU A 52 22.11 10.72 0.97
N ARG A 53 22.51 9.48 1.25
CA ARG A 53 22.63 8.46 0.20
C ARG A 53 21.27 7.83 -0.01
N VAL A 54 20.66 8.09 -1.17
CA VAL A 54 19.27 7.71 -1.43
C VAL A 54 19.17 6.76 -2.62
N GLY A 55 18.38 5.71 -2.44
CA GLY A 55 17.94 4.79 -3.49
C GLY A 55 16.45 4.97 -3.80
N LEU A 56 16.04 4.63 -5.02
CA LEU A 56 14.64 4.53 -5.42
C LEU A 56 14.38 3.24 -6.19
N LEU A 57 13.42 2.45 -5.75
CA LEU A 57 12.93 1.28 -6.45
C LEU A 57 11.49 1.53 -6.93
N ASP A 58 11.30 1.62 -8.26
CA ASP A 58 9.97 1.74 -8.86
C ASP A 58 9.34 0.36 -9.03
N ALA A 59 8.37 0.08 -8.17
CA ALA A 59 7.66 -1.19 -8.12
C ALA A 59 6.30 -1.15 -8.84
N ASP A 60 5.96 -0.05 -9.50
CA ASP A 60 4.72 0.09 -10.27
C ASP A 60 4.90 -0.46 -11.69
N LEU A 61 4.65 -1.75 -11.85
CA LEU A 61 4.76 -2.47 -13.12
C LEU A 61 3.87 -1.89 -14.23
N HIS A 62 2.70 -1.35 -13.87
CA HIS A 62 1.66 -0.97 -14.84
C HIS A 62 1.84 0.46 -15.36
N GLY A 63 2.64 1.27 -14.68
CA GLY A 63 2.97 2.64 -15.09
C GLY A 63 4.32 3.08 -14.55
N PRO A 64 5.44 2.44 -14.94
CA PRO A 64 6.76 2.75 -14.40
C PRO A 64 7.17 4.16 -14.81
N SER A 65 7.02 5.08 -13.87
CA SER A 65 7.12 6.52 -14.11
C SER A 65 8.52 7.04 -13.81
N ALA A 66 9.27 6.36 -12.94
CA ALA A 66 10.55 6.85 -12.45
C ALA A 66 11.60 6.95 -13.56
N THR A 67 11.61 6.01 -14.51
CA THR A 67 12.51 6.03 -15.69
C THR A 67 12.36 7.34 -16.49
N ILE A 68 11.12 7.76 -16.73
CA ILE A 68 10.80 9.00 -17.45
C ILE A 68 11.18 10.20 -16.59
N MET A 69 10.71 10.25 -15.34
CA MET A 69 10.92 11.37 -14.41
C MET A 69 12.39 11.65 -14.10
N LEU A 70 13.23 10.61 -14.10
CA LEU A 70 14.67 10.71 -13.88
C LEU A 70 15.47 10.93 -15.17
N GLY A 71 14.83 10.85 -16.34
CA GLY A 71 15.46 11.10 -17.63
C GLY A 71 16.51 10.07 -18.02
N ASN A 72 16.44 8.85 -17.47
CA ASN A 72 17.38 7.78 -17.75
C ASN A 72 16.64 6.47 -18.08
N ALA A 73 16.64 6.12 -19.36
CA ALA A 73 16.04 4.93 -19.94
C ALA A 73 17.05 3.82 -20.26
N GLU A 74 18.26 3.90 -19.71
CA GLU A 74 19.31 2.89 -19.91
C GLU A 74 18.91 1.56 -19.29
N TRP A 75 19.48 0.48 -19.82
CA TRP A 75 19.38 -0.83 -19.19
C TRP A 75 20.43 -0.92 -18.07
N PRO A 76 20.08 -1.43 -16.88
CA PRO A 76 21.04 -1.52 -15.77
C PRO A 76 22.16 -2.50 -16.07
N ASP A 77 23.39 -2.13 -15.70
CA ASP A 77 24.57 -2.96 -15.94
C ASP A 77 24.54 -4.24 -15.09
N PRO A 78 25.04 -5.38 -15.62
CA PRO A 78 25.19 -6.59 -14.83
C PRO A 78 26.19 -6.38 -13.70
N GLY A 79 25.88 -6.94 -12.53
CA GLY A 79 26.77 -6.97 -11.38
C GLY A 79 27.86 -8.05 -11.52
N PRO A 80 28.76 -8.15 -10.51
CA PRO A 80 29.89 -9.08 -10.52
C PRO A 80 29.49 -10.57 -10.46
N ASP A 81 28.29 -10.90 -9.96
CA ASP A 81 27.78 -12.28 -9.90
C ASP A 81 26.67 -12.53 -10.95
N GLU A 82 26.52 -13.77 -11.42
CA GLU A 82 25.70 -14.18 -12.60
C GLU A 82 24.20 -13.85 -12.58
N ASN A 83 23.65 -13.23 -11.53
CA ASN A 83 22.25 -12.78 -11.48
C ASN A 83 22.09 -11.43 -10.78
N THR A 84 23.19 -10.69 -10.58
CA THR A 84 23.18 -9.40 -9.89
C THR A 84 23.15 -8.25 -10.87
N ILE A 85 22.65 -7.11 -10.40
CA ILE A 85 22.43 -5.93 -11.24
C ILE A 85 22.87 -4.70 -10.46
N LEU A 86 23.53 -3.76 -11.13
CA LEU A 86 23.89 -2.48 -10.55
C LEU A 86 22.75 -1.47 -10.79
N PRO A 87 22.34 -0.70 -9.77
CA PRO A 87 21.34 0.33 -9.96
C PRO A 87 21.89 1.44 -10.87
N LEU A 88 20.98 2.05 -11.63
CA LEU A 88 21.29 3.24 -12.43
C LEU A 88 21.48 4.44 -11.50
N ARG A 89 22.10 5.50 -12.02
CA ARG A 89 22.28 6.75 -11.28
C ARG A 89 21.76 7.93 -12.07
N ALA A 90 21.00 8.78 -11.41
CA ALA A 90 20.50 10.03 -11.96
C ALA A 90 20.25 11.00 -10.80
N HIS A 91 20.47 12.30 -11.03
CA HIS A 91 20.05 13.35 -10.09
C HIS A 91 20.52 13.16 -8.63
N GLY A 92 21.67 12.52 -8.43
CA GLY A 92 22.25 12.25 -7.11
C GLY A 92 21.68 11.02 -6.38
N ILE A 93 20.76 10.27 -6.98
CA ILE A 93 20.20 9.03 -6.42
C ILE A 93 20.65 7.80 -7.20
N GLN A 94 20.66 6.65 -6.51
CA GLN A 94 20.64 5.33 -7.16
C GLN A 94 19.19 4.96 -7.44
N PHE A 95 18.89 4.35 -8.58
CA PHE A 95 17.53 3.89 -8.85
C PHE A 95 17.45 2.65 -9.73
N LEU A 96 16.35 1.94 -9.61
CA LEU A 96 15.94 0.89 -10.53
C LEU A 96 14.44 1.01 -10.78
N SER A 97 14.02 0.81 -12.02
CA SER A 97 12.61 0.85 -12.40
C SER A 97 12.27 -0.25 -13.40
N MET A 98 11.04 -0.74 -13.33
CA MET A 98 10.51 -1.66 -14.34
C MET A 98 10.52 -1.06 -15.75
N GLY A 99 10.41 0.27 -15.88
CA GLY A 99 10.51 0.95 -17.16
C GLY A 99 11.83 0.66 -17.85
N ASN A 100 12.94 0.69 -17.10
CA ASN A 100 14.28 0.37 -17.62
C ASN A 100 14.40 -1.10 -18.09
N LEU A 101 13.67 -2.01 -17.45
CA LEU A 101 13.68 -3.45 -17.76
C LEU A 101 12.74 -3.84 -18.90
N VAL A 102 11.85 -2.93 -19.34
CA VAL A 102 10.91 -3.17 -20.43
C VAL A 102 11.34 -2.45 -21.72
N THR A 103 12.07 -1.34 -21.62
CA THR A 103 12.58 -0.57 -22.78
C THR A 103 13.77 -1.22 -23.49
N GLY A 104 14.35 -2.28 -22.93
CA GLY A 104 15.51 -2.99 -23.48
C GLY A 104 15.23 -3.75 -24.78
N LYS A 105 15.28 -3.06 -25.93
CA LYS A 105 15.42 -3.53 -27.34
C LYS A 105 14.53 -4.69 -27.85
N THR A 106 13.76 -5.36 -27.01
CA THR A 106 13.01 -6.56 -27.36
C THR A 106 11.63 -6.49 -26.70
N PRO A 107 10.52 -6.48 -27.47
CA PRO A 107 9.19 -6.55 -26.89
C PRO A 107 9.00 -7.94 -26.28
N VAL A 108 9.25 -8.05 -24.97
CA VAL A 108 8.94 -9.26 -24.23
C VAL A 108 7.44 -9.24 -23.94
N ILE A 109 6.70 -10.26 -24.41
CA ILE A 109 5.30 -10.45 -24.02
C ILE A 109 5.30 -11.06 -22.62
N TRP A 110 5.14 -10.20 -21.64
CA TRP A 110 5.14 -10.56 -20.23
C TRP A 110 3.79 -11.21 -19.84
N ARG A 111 3.79 -12.50 -19.49
CA ARG A 111 2.62 -13.15 -18.85
C ARG A 111 2.69 -12.92 -17.33
N GLY A 112 1.58 -12.53 -16.69
CA GLY A 112 1.55 -12.02 -15.30
C GLY A 112 2.37 -12.80 -14.25
N ALA A 113 2.30 -14.13 -14.24
CA ALA A 113 3.07 -14.96 -13.29
C ALA A 113 4.60 -14.88 -13.48
N MET A 114 5.06 -14.70 -14.73
CA MET A 114 6.49 -14.57 -15.06
C MET A 114 7.04 -13.21 -14.62
N VAL A 115 6.22 -12.17 -14.66
CA VAL A 115 6.61 -10.83 -14.19
C VAL A 115 6.85 -10.84 -12.71
N HIS A 116 5.97 -11.45 -11.94
CA HIS A 116 6.07 -11.49 -10.48
C HIS A 116 7.31 -12.24 -9.99
N GLN A 117 7.64 -13.36 -10.64
CA GLN A 117 8.88 -14.10 -10.37
C GLN A 117 10.12 -13.31 -10.77
N MET A 118 10.10 -12.65 -11.93
CA MET A 118 11.23 -11.82 -12.36
C MET A 118 11.39 -10.61 -11.43
N LEU A 119 10.32 -9.88 -11.09
CA LEU A 119 10.33 -8.78 -10.10
C LEU A 119 11.03 -9.19 -8.79
N SER A 120 10.59 -10.31 -8.21
CA SER A 120 11.14 -10.82 -6.95
C SER A 120 12.62 -11.17 -7.07
N GLN A 121 13.07 -11.66 -8.24
CA GLN A 121 14.49 -11.96 -8.48
C GLN A 121 15.30 -10.68 -8.74
N PHE A 122 14.79 -9.76 -9.55
CA PHE A 122 15.48 -8.54 -9.95
C PHE A 122 15.70 -7.63 -8.74
N TYR A 123 14.65 -7.39 -7.94
CA TYR A 123 14.74 -6.53 -6.75
C TYR A 123 15.67 -7.10 -5.68
N ARG A 124 15.63 -8.42 -5.45
CA ARG A 124 16.52 -9.08 -4.48
C ARG A 124 17.99 -9.06 -4.87
N ASN A 125 18.29 -8.93 -6.16
CA ASN A 125 19.65 -9.04 -6.69
C ASN A 125 20.25 -7.69 -7.10
N VAL A 126 19.61 -6.56 -6.74
CA VAL A 126 20.20 -5.24 -6.92
C VAL A 126 21.30 -5.03 -5.89
N ILE A 127 22.48 -4.63 -6.34
CA ILE A 127 23.59 -4.27 -5.46
C ILE A 127 23.57 -2.76 -5.27
N TRP A 128 22.83 -2.31 -4.26
CA TRP A 128 22.89 -0.93 -3.81
C TRP A 128 24.24 -0.61 -3.15
N ASP A 129 24.72 0.63 -3.28
CA ASP A 129 25.72 1.12 -2.32
C ASP A 129 25.10 1.24 -0.92
N ASP A 130 25.90 1.62 0.07
CA ASP A 130 25.39 1.94 1.40
C ASP A 130 24.42 3.13 1.35
N LEU A 131 23.13 2.84 1.48
CA LEU A 131 22.04 3.81 1.46
C LEU A 131 21.62 4.20 2.87
N ASP A 132 21.36 5.49 3.07
CA ASP A 132 20.66 5.99 4.26
C ASP A 132 19.15 5.77 4.11
N TYR A 133 18.61 6.02 2.91
CA TYR A 133 17.19 5.83 2.59
C TYR A 133 17.01 5.06 1.28
N LEU A 134 16.07 4.13 1.24
CA LEU A 134 15.55 3.52 0.02
C LEU A 134 14.05 3.80 -0.08
N PHE A 135 13.65 4.51 -1.12
CA PHE A 135 12.25 4.75 -1.45
C PHE A 135 11.70 3.62 -2.30
N LEU A 136 10.54 3.08 -1.91
CA LEU A 136 9.79 2.12 -2.72
C LEU A 136 8.56 2.81 -3.28
N ASP A 137 8.51 3.02 -4.60
CA ASP A 137 7.31 3.51 -5.26
C ASP A 137 6.34 2.34 -5.44
N MET A 138 5.44 2.16 -4.47
CA MET A 138 4.58 0.98 -4.39
C MET A 138 3.52 1.00 -5.48
N PRO A 139 3.06 -0.14 -6.02
CA PRO A 139 1.88 -0.15 -6.88
C PRO A 139 0.65 0.41 -6.14
N PRO A 140 -0.32 1.01 -6.86
CA PRO A 140 -1.53 1.56 -6.23
C PRO A 140 -2.48 0.45 -5.77
N GLY A 141 -3.31 0.77 -4.77
CA GLY A 141 -4.35 -0.12 -4.25
C GLY A 141 -3.83 -1.30 -3.43
N THR A 142 -4.69 -2.25 -3.10
CA THR A 142 -4.40 -3.35 -2.15
C THR A 142 -4.14 -4.70 -2.81
N GLY A 143 -3.65 -4.72 -4.05
CA GLY A 143 -3.43 -5.95 -4.82
C GLY A 143 -2.17 -6.73 -4.41
N ASP A 144 -2.03 -7.96 -4.91
CA ASP A 144 -0.90 -8.86 -4.61
C ASP A 144 0.48 -8.25 -4.92
N ALA A 145 0.55 -7.33 -5.88
CA ALA A 145 1.79 -6.62 -6.22
C ALA A 145 2.32 -5.77 -5.04
N LEU A 146 1.43 -5.20 -4.22
CA LEU A 146 1.82 -4.44 -3.02
C LEU A 146 2.47 -5.37 -1.98
N LEU A 147 1.82 -6.50 -1.71
CA LEU A 147 2.28 -7.48 -0.74
C LEU A 147 3.64 -8.05 -1.13
N THR A 148 3.83 -8.38 -2.40
CA THR A 148 5.11 -8.94 -2.85
C THR A 148 6.23 -7.93 -2.80
N THR A 149 5.99 -6.67 -3.19
CA THR A 149 7.01 -5.63 -3.05
C THR A 149 7.43 -5.46 -1.59
N ALA A 150 6.47 -5.41 -0.68
CA ALA A 150 6.73 -5.30 0.76
C ALA A 150 7.40 -6.55 1.36
N GLN A 151 7.18 -7.75 0.81
CA GLN A 151 7.88 -8.97 1.23
C GLN A 151 9.30 -9.07 0.69
N VAL A 152 9.53 -8.54 -0.51
CA VAL A 152 10.84 -8.52 -1.14
C VAL A 152 11.76 -7.52 -0.46
N GLU A 153 11.26 -6.32 -0.19
CA GLU A 153 11.98 -5.27 0.53
C GLU A 153 11.09 -4.72 1.67
N PRO A 154 11.21 -5.27 2.89
CA PRO A 154 10.39 -4.88 4.03
C PRO A 154 10.54 -3.39 4.38
N PRO A 155 9.45 -2.60 4.36
CA PRO A 155 9.52 -1.19 4.68
C PRO A 155 9.74 -0.96 6.18
N THR A 156 10.56 0.03 6.52
CA THR A 156 10.64 0.60 7.87
C THR A 156 9.36 1.36 8.23
N GLY A 157 8.70 1.94 7.23
CA GLY A 157 7.40 2.56 7.37
C GLY A 157 6.83 2.98 6.03
N VAL A 158 5.56 3.37 6.03
CA VAL A 158 4.84 3.79 4.82
C VAL A 158 4.38 5.24 4.90
N LEU A 159 4.67 6.00 3.85
CA LEU A 159 4.14 7.32 3.58
C LEU A 159 2.93 7.18 2.66
N VAL A 160 1.77 7.69 3.10
CA VAL A 160 0.51 7.55 2.37
C VAL A 160 0.22 8.83 1.60
N VAL A 161 0.07 8.71 0.28
CA VAL A 161 -0.25 9.81 -0.63
C VAL A 161 -1.73 9.77 -0.96
N THR A 162 -2.42 10.89 -0.77
CA THR A 162 -3.83 11.07 -1.13
C THR A 162 -4.07 12.45 -1.77
N THR A 163 -5.31 12.72 -2.15
CA THR A 163 -5.79 14.03 -2.60
C THR A 163 -7.01 14.43 -1.77
N PRO A 164 -7.41 15.71 -1.70
CA PRO A 164 -8.53 16.17 -0.87
C PRO A 164 -9.91 15.59 -1.24
N GLN A 165 -10.00 14.87 -2.37
CA GLN A 165 -11.26 14.30 -2.85
C GLN A 165 -11.76 13.19 -1.91
N GLU A 166 -12.98 13.35 -1.39
CA GLU A 166 -13.61 12.45 -0.40
C GLU A 166 -13.62 10.97 -0.82
N LEU A 167 -13.84 10.69 -2.12
CA LEU A 167 -13.82 9.31 -2.64
C LEU A 167 -12.43 8.66 -2.53
N SER A 168 -11.34 9.42 -2.45
CA SER A 168 -9.97 8.93 -2.28
C SER A 168 -9.72 8.42 -0.85
N LEU A 169 -10.37 9.01 0.15
CA LEU A 169 -10.11 8.74 1.58
C LEU A 169 -10.56 7.34 2.02
N VAL A 170 -11.72 6.88 1.54
CA VAL A 170 -12.25 5.52 1.84
C VAL A 170 -11.32 4.44 1.29
N ASP A 171 -10.75 4.66 0.10
CA ASP A 171 -9.81 3.71 -0.48
C ASP A 171 -8.45 3.78 0.23
N THR A 172 -8.03 4.97 0.69
CA THR A 172 -6.84 5.15 1.55
C THR A 172 -6.92 4.30 2.81
N LEU A 173 -8.07 4.29 3.49
CA LEU A 173 -8.30 3.44 4.67
C LEU A 173 -8.14 1.94 4.35
N ARG A 174 -8.59 1.49 3.18
CA ARG A 174 -8.40 0.09 2.74
C ARG A 174 -6.94 -0.22 2.46
N GLY A 175 -6.22 0.70 1.81
CA GLY A 175 -4.78 0.64 1.57
C GLY A 175 -3.97 0.44 2.85
N MET A 176 -4.29 1.23 3.87
CA MET A 176 -3.61 1.20 5.18
C MET A 176 -3.76 -0.15 5.90
N ARG A 177 -4.90 -0.84 5.72
CA ARG A 177 -5.11 -2.17 6.34
C ARG A 177 -4.07 -3.19 5.88
N ALA A 178 -3.67 -3.17 4.61
CA ALA A 178 -2.66 -4.09 4.10
C ALA A 178 -1.31 -3.90 4.81
N PHE A 179 -0.89 -2.66 5.08
CA PHE A 179 0.34 -2.37 5.82
C PHE A 179 0.22 -2.76 7.29
N ARG A 180 -0.95 -2.56 7.90
CA ARG A 180 -1.24 -3.03 9.25
C ARG A 180 -1.11 -4.55 9.37
N ASP A 181 -1.66 -5.29 8.42
CA ASP A 181 -1.61 -6.76 8.42
C ASP A 181 -0.16 -7.28 8.24
N MET A 182 0.70 -6.49 7.58
CA MET A 182 2.14 -6.75 7.46
C MET A 182 2.98 -6.20 8.62
N ASN A 183 2.35 -5.61 9.64
CA ASN A 183 3.03 -4.95 10.76
C ASN A 183 4.00 -3.83 10.33
N VAL A 184 3.70 -3.15 9.23
CA VAL A 184 4.46 -2.01 8.70
C VAL A 184 3.82 -0.72 9.23
N PRO A 185 4.58 0.14 9.92
CA PRO A 185 4.00 1.30 10.58
C PRO A 185 3.74 2.43 9.58
N ILE A 186 2.58 3.08 9.68
CA ILE A 186 2.24 4.26 8.87
C ILE A 186 2.99 5.47 9.44
N LEU A 187 3.83 6.12 8.63
CA LEU A 187 4.60 7.31 9.01
C LEU A 187 3.72 8.57 9.01
N GLY A 188 2.78 8.65 8.09
CA GLY A 188 1.81 9.73 8.00
C GLY A 188 1.28 9.92 6.59
N PHE A 189 0.57 11.02 6.40
CA PHE A 189 -0.07 11.39 5.14
C PHE A 189 0.67 12.52 4.43
N VAL A 190 0.62 12.52 3.11
CA VAL A 190 0.89 13.67 2.25
C VAL A 190 -0.32 13.87 1.38
N GLU A 191 -0.87 15.08 1.46
CA GLU A 191 -1.92 15.49 0.56
C GLU A 191 -1.27 16.09 -0.70
N ASN A 192 -1.63 15.58 -1.86
CA ASN A 192 -1.16 16.08 -3.15
C ASN A 192 -2.30 16.77 -3.90
N MET A 193 -1.94 17.66 -4.81
CA MET A 193 -2.89 18.42 -5.63
C MET A 193 -3.93 19.17 -4.78
N SER A 194 -3.49 19.72 -3.65
CA SER A 194 -4.36 20.26 -2.61
C SER A 194 -5.00 21.58 -3.00
N TYR A 195 -4.19 22.52 -3.49
CA TYR A 195 -4.60 23.88 -3.82
C TYR A 195 -3.83 24.42 -5.01
N LEU A 196 -4.32 25.49 -5.60
CA LEU A 196 -3.66 26.22 -6.68
C LEU A 196 -3.35 27.65 -6.22
N ILE A 197 -2.12 28.12 -6.42
CA ILE A 197 -1.81 29.55 -6.29
C ILE A 197 -1.95 30.23 -7.64
N CYS A 198 -2.84 31.22 -7.71
CA CYS A 198 -3.00 32.04 -8.90
C CYS A 198 -1.72 32.85 -9.15
N GLY A 199 -1.04 32.60 -10.27
CA GLY A 199 0.19 33.31 -10.65
C GLY A 199 0.01 34.82 -10.93
N SER A 200 -1.23 35.31 -11.04
CA SER A 200 -1.51 36.73 -11.31
C SER A 200 -1.85 37.55 -10.05
N CYS A 201 -2.46 36.93 -9.03
CA CYS A 201 -2.91 37.64 -7.83
C CYS A 201 -2.48 36.98 -6.51
N SER A 202 -1.74 35.87 -6.56
CA SER A 202 -1.29 35.09 -5.40
C SER A 202 -2.42 34.55 -4.50
N HIS A 203 -3.66 34.57 -4.99
CA HIS A 203 -4.79 33.94 -4.31
C HIS A 203 -4.63 32.42 -4.32
N ARG A 204 -4.82 31.80 -3.16
CA ARG A 204 -4.92 30.35 -3.01
C ARG A 204 -6.36 29.92 -3.27
N ASP A 205 -6.53 28.93 -4.14
CA ASP A 205 -7.79 28.34 -4.53
C ASP A 205 -7.79 26.83 -4.22
N ASP A 206 -8.62 26.40 -3.29
CA ASP A 206 -8.74 25.03 -2.82
C ASP A 206 -9.76 24.26 -3.69
N LEU A 207 -9.29 23.85 -4.86
CA LEU A 207 -10.11 23.32 -5.97
C LEU A 207 -10.98 22.10 -5.60
N PHE A 208 -10.60 21.34 -4.58
CA PHE A 208 -11.26 20.09 -4.18
C PHE A 208 -11.80 20.13 -2.74
N GLY A 209 -11.89 21.32 -2.14
CA GLY A 209 -12.23 21.51 -0.73
C GLY A 209 -10.99 21.49 0.18
N GLU A 210 -11.19 21.84 1.45
CA GLU A 210 -10.16 21.92 2.47
C GLU A 210 -10.40 20.93 3.61
N GLY A 211 -9.33 20.46 4.25
CA GLY A 211 -9.39 19.84 5.58
C GLY A 211 -9.79 18.36 5.60
N SER A 212 -10.06 17.73 4.47
CA SER A 212 -10.55 16.35 4.43
C SER A 212 -9.45 15.33 4.76
N THR A 213 -8.22 15.57 4.28
CA THR A 213 -7.06 14.74 4.64
C THR A 213 -6.58 15.04 6.06
N GLU A 214 -6.60 16.31 6.48
CA GLU A 214 -6.30 16.74 7.84
C GLU A 214 -7.24 16.06 8.84
N ALA A 215 -8.55 16.13 8.61
CA ALA A 215 -9.55 15.49 9.47
C ALA A 215 -9.37 13.97 9.54
N LEU A 216 -9.07 13.31 8.41
CA LEU A 216 -8.77 11.88 8.40
C LEU A 216 -7.48 11.55 9.19
N ALA A 217 -6.44 12.36 9.01
CA ALA A 217 -5.17 12.18 9.71
C ALA A 217 -5.36 12.32 11.23
N GLU A 218 -6.14 13.32 11.67
CA GLU A 218 -6.52 13.52 13.06
C GLU A 218 -7.39 12.37 13.60
N GLU A 219 -8.40 11.94 12.86
CA GLU A 219 -9.28 10.81 13.25
C GLU A 219 -8.47 9.52 13.49
N LEU A 220 -7.46 9.29 12.64
CA LEU A 220 -6.64 8.09 12.68
C LEU A 220 -5.38 8.22 13.56
N ASP A 221 -5.17 9.37 14.20
CA ASP A 221 -4.00 9.64 15.06
C ASP A 221 -2.66 9.50 14.31
N TYR A 222 -2.60 10.01 13.08
CA TYR A 222 -1.38 10.07 12.27
C TYR A 222 -1.08 11.50 11.82
N PRO A 223 0.19 11.88 11.64
CA PRO A 223 0.53 13.22 11.19
C PRO A 223 0.24 13.41 9.69
N LEU A 224 -0.27 14.59 9.33
CA LEU A 224 -0.17 15.12 7.98
C LEU A 224 1.19 15.83 7.84
N LEU A 225 2.06 15.33 6.95
CA LEU A 225 3.40 15.89 6.75
C LEU A 225 3.38 17.17 5.90
N GLY A 226 2.35 17.34 5.08
CA GLY A 226 2.13 18.54 4.29
C GLY A 226 1.19 18.34 3.11
N SER A 227 0.81 19.48 2.52
CA SER A 227 -0.15 19.59 1.42
C SER A 227 0.52 20.26 0.22
N VAL A 228 0.72 19.52 -0.86
CA VAL A 228 1.47 19.93 -2.06
C VAL A 228 0.52 20.59 -3.07
N PRO A 229 0.83 21.82 -3.54
CA PRO A 229 -0.02 22.50 -4.50
C PRO A 229 0.01 21.87 -5.90
N ILE A 230 -0.96 22.24 -6.72
CA ILE A 230 -0.97 21.99 -8.15
C ILE A 230 -0.12 23.06 -8.83
N GLU A 231 1.03 22.65 -9.36
CA GLU A 231 1.84 23.47 -10.25
C GLU A 231 1.94 22.80 -11.63
N PRO A 232 1.46 23.44 -12.72
CA PRO A 232 1.50 22.85 -14.07
C PRO A 232 2.90 22.42 -14.53
N GLU A 233 3.94 23.12 -14.06
CA GLU A 233 5.33 22.79 -14.37
C GLU A 233 5.80 21.47 -13.76
N ILE A 234 5.12 20.90 -12.75
CA ILE A 234 5.46 19.58 -12.20
C ILE A 234 5.35 18.50 -13.28
N CYS A 235 4.26 18.51 -14.05
CA CYS A 235 4.05 17.57 -15.14
C CYS A 235 5.10 17.79 -16.24
N ALA A 236 5.28 19.05 -16.67
CA ALA A 236 6.20 19.38 -17.74
C ALA A 236 7.66 19.05 -17.37
N SER A 237 8.07 19.25 -16.12
CA SER A 237 9.40 18.88 -15.63
C SER A 237 9.60 17.36 -15.62
N SER A 238 8.58 16.63 -15.18
CA SER A 238 8.58 15.15 -15.17
C SER A 238 8.74 14.58 -16.59
N ASP A 239 8.02 15.12 -17.57
CA ASP A 239 8.12 14.70 -18.97
C ASP A 239 9.49 15.01 -19.60
N ARG A 240 10.16 16.08 -19.12
CA ARG A 240 11.54 16.44 -19.50
C ARG A 240 12.61 15.58 -18.81
N GLY A 241 12.21 14.67 -17.92
CA GLY A 241 13.13 13.82 -17.16
C GLY A 241 14.03 14.56 -16.18
N THR A 242 13.55 15.70 -15.70
CA THR A 242 14.20 16.46 -14.62
C THR A 242 13.23 16.53 -13.44
N PRO A 243 13.58 15.97 -12.26
CA PRO A 243 12.78 16.10 -11.06
C PRO A 243 12.42 17.57 -10.80
N PHE A 244 11.15 17.83 -10.50
CA PHE A 244 10.62 19.18 -10.34
C PHE A 244 11.41 20.02 -9.33
N VAL A 245 11.82 19.43 -8.21
CA VAL A 245 12.63 20.11 -7.18
C VAL A 245 13.98 20.59 -7.70
N ILE A 246 14.53 19.96 -8.75
CA ILE A 246 15.77 20.39 -9.41
C ILE A 246 15.50 21.54 -10.38
N GLY A 247 14.45 21.41 -11.21
CA GLY A 247 14.11 22.42 -12.22
C GLY A 247 13.56 23.72 -11.62
N HIS A 248 12.87 23.62 -10.49
CA HIS A 248 12.12 24.72 -9.87
C HIS A 248 12.38 24.83 -8.37
N PRO A 249 13.64 25.01 -7.91
CA PRO A 249 14.00 24.94 -6.48
C PRO A 249 13.31 26.00 -5.61
N ASP A 250 12.94 27.15 -6.20
CA ASP A 250 12.31 28.27 -5.50
C ASP A 250 10.77 28.24 -5.56
N SER A 251 10.18 27.18 -6.13
CA SER A 251 8.72 26.99 -6.18
C SER A 251 8.14 26.65 -4.81
N GLU A 252 6.84 26.90 -4.65
CA GLU A 252 6.13 26.54 -3.43
C GLU A 252 6.13 25.02 -3.21
N SER A 253 5.87 24.22 -4.25
CA SER A 253 5.87 22.76 -4.12
C SER A 253 7.25 22.25 -3.70
N SER A 254 8.35 22.85 -4.19
CA SER A 254 9.71 22.48 -3.75
C SER A 254 9.96 22.83 -2.30
N ALA A 255 9.47 23.98 -1.83
CA ALA A 255 9.54 24.36 -0.43
C ALA A 255 8.72 23.42 0.47
N VAL A 256 7.50 23.04 0.05
CA VAL A 256 6.64 22.09 0.76
C VAL A 256 7.31 20.71 0.81
N LEU A 257 7.84 20.20 -0.30
CA LEU A 257 8.55 18.91 -0.37
C LEU A 257 9.80 18.92 0.51
N GLY A 258 10.49 20.05 0.60
CA GLY A 258 11.58 20.26 1.55
C GLY A 258 11.14 20.04 3.00
N ARG A 259 10.02 20.63 3.42
CA ARG A 259 9.45 20.46 4.77
C ARG A 259 8.96 19.03 5.03
N ILE A 260 8.25 18.43 4.06
CA ILE A 260 7.81 17.03 4.14
C ILE A 260 9.01 16.11 4.34
N ALA A 261 10.12 16.33 3.61
CA ALA A 261 11.33 15.54 3.75
C ALA A 261 12.00 15.71 5.12
N GLU A 262 11.96 16.90 5.73
CA GLU A 262 12.47 17.10 7.11
C GLU A 262 11.61 16.32 8.10
N ARG A 263 10.30 16.49 8.03
CA ARG A 263 9.36 15.82 8.93
C ARG A 263 9.42 14.30 8.79
N LEU A 264 9.62 13.80 7.58
CA LEU A 264 9.80 12.37 7.31
C LEU A 264 11.06 11.83 8.02
N ILE A 265 12.20 12.54 7.95
CA ILE A 265 13.43 12.13 8.66
C ILE A 265 13.17 12.07 10.17
N GLU A 266 12.58 13.12 10.74
CA GLU A 266 12.28 13.19 12.18
C GLU A 266 11.44 12.00 12.64
N LEU A 267 10.33 11.71 11.95
CA LEU A 267 9.43 10.61 12.32
C LEU A 267 10.09 9.23 12.21
N VAL A 268 10.97 9.05 11.22
CA VAL A 268 11.71 7.81 11.03
C VAL A 268 12.77 7.63 12.12
N ASP A 269 13.43 8.70 12.55
CA ASP A 269 14.44 8.67 13.60
C ASP A 269 13.82 8.52 15.00
N GLU A 270 12.72 9.22 15.30
CA GLU A 270 11.93 9.05 16.53
C GLU A 270 11.51 7.58 16.71
N ARG A 271 10.97 6.96 15.66
CA ARG A 271 10.55 5.56 15.71
C ARG A 271 11.70 4.57 15.79
N ALA A 272 12.83 4.87 15.15
CA ALA A 272 14.01 4.05 15.31
C ALA A 272 14.51 4.06 16.77
N ALA A 273 14.37 5.18 17.48
CA ALA A 273 14.67 5.27 18.91
C ALA A 273 13.68 4.48 19.78
N ASP A 274 12.38 4.51 19.45
CA ASP A 274 11.34 3.75 20.17
C ASP A 274 11.42 2.24 19.94
N SER A 275 11.91 1.77 18.78
CA SER A 275 12.05 0.35 18.44
C SER A 275 13.03 -0.45 19.33
N ALA A 276 13.78 0.22 20.21
CA ALA A 276 14.58 -0.40 21.27
C ALA A 276 13.76 -0.83 22.51
N LEU A 277 12.50 -0.40 22.60
CA LEU A 277 11.50 -0.90 23.53
C LEU A 277 10.55 -1.82 22.75
N SER A 278 10.35 -3.03 23.26
CA SER A 278 9.44 -4.02 22.69
C SER A 278 8.09 -3.40 22.33
N LEU A 279 7.75 -3.42 21.04
CA LEU A 279 6.45 -3.01 20.51
C LEU A 279 5.38 -4.02 20.94
N GLU A 280 4.93 -3.92 22.19
CA GLU A 280 3.56 -4.26 22.52
C GLU A 280 2.69 -3.19 21.86
N TRP A 281 2.11 -3.54 20.71
CA TRP A 281 1.00 -2.79 20.18
C TRP A 281 -0.08 -2.77 21.25
N ARG A 282 -0.39 -1.59 21.79
CA ARG A 282 -1.58 -1.40 22.63
C ARG A 282 -2.76 -1.94 21.84
N GLU A 283 -3.41 -2.97 22.38
CA GLU A 283 -4.74 -3.43 21.98
C GLU A 283 -5.63 -2.20 21.87
N MET A 284 -5.87 -1.75 20.63
CA MET A 284 -6.86 -0.71 20.37
C MET A 284 -8.22 -1.38 20.32
N ASP A 285 -8.98 -1.21 21.40
CA ASP A 285 -10.37 -1.60 21.50
C ASP A 285 -11.21 -0.73 20.53
N TRP A 286 -11.48 -1.27 19.33
CA TRP A 286 -12.15 -0.55 18.24
C TRP A 286 -13.59 -0.12 18.57
N LEU A 287 -14.18 -0.67 19.63
CA LEU A 287 -15.45 -0.24 20.20
C LEU A 287 -15.43 1.23 20.65
N GLU A 288 -14.29 1.74 21.12
CA GLU A 288 -14.19 3.09 21.70
C GLU A 288 -13.98 4.21 20.65
N ARG A 289 -13.54 3.88 19.42
CA ARG A 289 -13.12 4.88 18.42
C ARG A 289 -13.83 4.82 17.06
N SER A 290 -14.84 3.98 16.89
CA SER A 290 -15.65 4.01 15.66
C SER A 290 -16.56 5.24 15.65
N PRO A 291 -16.46 6.16 14.67
CA PRO A 291 -17.34 7.33 14.61
C PRO A 291 -18.80 6.87 14.55
N GLU A 292 -19.66 7.56 15.30
CA GLU A 292 -21.10 7.34 15.18
C GLU A 292 -21.54 7.71 13.76
N PRO A 293 -22.39 6.90 13.10
CA PRO A 293 -22.90 7.29 11.80
C PRO A 293 -23.63 8.63 11.90
N PRO A 294 -23.58 9.48 10.86
CA PRO A 294 -24.29 10.76 10.84
C PRO A 294 -25.76 10.56 11.21
N GLU A 295 -26.33 11.45 12.04
CA GLU A 295 -27.75 11.37 12.47
C GLU A 295 -28.73 11.25 11.27
N ASP A 296 -28.32 11.76 10.11
CA ASP A 296 -29.11 11.83 8.87
C ASP A 296 -28.81 10.69 7.88
N ALA A 297 -27.98 9.70 8.25
CA ALA A 297 -27.62 8.61 7.34
C ALA A 297 -28.88 7.83 6.91
N PRO A 298 -29.07 7.57 5.61
CA PRO A 298 -30.24 6.83 5.14
C PRO A 298 -30.25 5.43 5.75
N LYS A 299 -31.32 5.10 6.47
CA LYS A 299 -31.53 3.76 7.03
C LYS A 299 -31.49 2.72 5.91
N SER A 300 -30.43 1.96 5.91
CA SER A 300 -30.06 0.95 4.92
C SER A 300 -29.82 -0.38 5.64
N GLU A 301 -30.35 -1.45 5.06
CA GLU A 301 -30.11 -2.82 5.50
C GLU A 301 -28.67 -3.30 5.20
N LEU A 302 -27.89 -2.48 4.47
CA LEU A 302 -26.50 -2.76 4.16
C LEU A 302 -25.57 -2.20 5.24
N PRO A 303 -24.55 -2.96 5.65
CA PRO A 303 -23.54 -2.43 6.53
C PRO A 303 -22.74 -1.33 5.82
N LEU A 304 -22.48 -0.24 6.53
CA LEU A 304 -21.55 0.81 6.13
C LEU A 304 -20.11 0.29 6.09
N GLN A 305 -19.79 -0.66 6.97
CA GLN A 305 -18.45 -1.22 7.09
C GLN A 305 -18.49 -2.71 7.37
N LEU A 306 -17.60 -3.44 6.69
CA LEU A 306 -17.28 -4.83 6.94
C LEU A 306 -15.84 -4.88 7.48
N MET A 307 -15.65 -5.40 8.69
CA MET A 307 -14.36 -5.44 9.36
C MET A 307 -14.16 -6.79 10.05
N TRP A 308 -12.91 -7.24 10.14
CA TRP A 308 -12.49 -8.35 10.99
C TRP A 308 -11.20 -7.87 11.66
N GLN A 309 -11.07 -7.96 12.99
CA GLN A 309 -9.91 -7.39 13.69
C GLN A 309 -9.30 -8.32 14.74
N VAL A 310 -7.99 -8.52 14.55
CA VAL A 310 -6.88 -8.67 15.52
C VAL A 310 -6.87 -9.89 16.46
N SER A 311 -7.89 -10.72 16.42
CA SER A 311 -7.73 -12.17 16.53
C SER A 311 -8.43 -12.79 15.32
N ASN A 312 -7.99 -13.95 14.83
CA ASN A 312 -8.55 -14.54 13.61
C ASN A 312 -10.00 -15.06 13.78
N ASP A 313 -10.68 -14.65 14.85
CA ASP A 313 -11.79 -15.35 15.46
C ASP A 313 -13.09 -14.51 15.50
N GLU A 314 -13.13 -13.29 14.95
CA GLU A 314 -14.34 -12.44 14.94
C GLU A 314 -14.59 -11.67 13.62
N LEU A 315 -15.87 -11.48 13.28
CA LEU A 315 -16.38 -10.66 12.17
C LEU A 315 -17.22 -9.50 12.71
N GLY A 316 -16.76 -8.27 12.47
CA GLY A 316 -17.42 -7.02 12.80
C GLY A 316 -18.24 -6.41 11.66
N LEU A 317 -19.44 -5.94 11.98
CA LEU A 317 -20.41 -5.33 11.07
C LEU A 317 -20.97 -4.06 11.70
N MET A 318 -21.11 -3.01 10.89
CA MET A 318 -21.78 -1.77 11.31
C MET A 318 -22.78 -1.31 10.25
N TRP A 319 -24.02 -1.07 10.65
CA TRP A 319 -25.09 -0.57 9.80
C TRP A 319 -25.20 0.96 9.82
N SER A 320 -25.88 1.47 8.80
CA SER A 320 -26.16 2.91 8.63
C SER A 320 -26.98 3.54 9.75
N ASP A 321 -27.73 2.74 10.49
CA ASP A 321 -28.51 3.17 11.66
C ASP A 321 -27.71 3.10 12.97
N GLY A 322 -26.40 2.86 12.90
CA GLY A 322 -25.51 2.78 14.06
C GLY A 322 -25.50 1.42 14.74
N GLU A 323 -26.30 0.45 14.28
CA GLU A 323 -26.24 -0.89 14.84
C GLU A 323 -24.86 -1.52 14.57
N ARG A 324 -24.29 -2.15 15.60
CA ARG A 324 -23.02 -2.87 15.53
C ARG A 324 -23.24 -4.35 15.88
N ARG A 325 -22.56 -5.24 15.17
CA ARG A 325 -22.51 -6.67 15.48
C ARG A 325 -21.07 -7.17 15.40
N ILE A 326 -20.71 -8.01 16.36
CA ILE A 326 -19.46 -8.76 16.38
C ILE A 326 -19.86 -10.24 16.48
N ILE A 327 -19.48 -11.01 15.48
CA ILE A 327 -19.85 -12.42 15.36
C ILE A 327 -18.56 -13.24 15.40
N GLY A 328 -18.39 -14.09 16.41
CA GLY A 328 -17.26 -15.02 16.44
C GLY A 328 -17.25 -15.93 15.20
N VAL A 329 -16.09 -16.16 14.58
CA VAL A 329 -15.92 -16.92 13.33
C VAL A 329 -16.44 -18.35 13.48
N ARG A 330 -16.22 -18.98 14.63
CA ARG A 330 -16.81 -20.28 14.94
C ARG A 330 -18.34 -20.22 14.98
N ASN A 331 -18.92 -19.18 15.58
CA ASN A 331 -20.37 -18.98 15.62
C ASN A 331 -20.94 -18.70 14.22
N LEU A 332 -20.23 -17.89 13.43
CA LEU A 332 -20.54 -17.63 12.02
C LEU A 332 -20.54 -18.94 11.22
N ARG A 333 -19.54 -19.80 11.42
CA ARG A 333 -19.46 -21.12 10.77
C ARG A 333 -20.62 -22.03 11.15
N LEU A 334 -20.98 -22.05 12.44
CA LEU A 334 -22.11 -22.83 12.98
C LEU A 334 -23.48 -22.28 12.55
N ALA A 335 -23.52 -21.03 12.12
CA ALA A 335 -24.67 -20.35 11.53
C ALA A 335 -24.70 -20.45 9.99
N CYS A 336 -23.82 -21.25 9.36
CA CYS A 336 -23.77 -21.34 7.90
C CYS A 336 -25.12 -21.75 7.30
N PRO A 337 -25.73 -20.92 6.42
CA PRO A 337 -27.07 -21.16 5.87
C PRO A 337 -27.06 -22.03 4.60
N CYS A 338 -25.91 -22.56 4.18
CA CYS A 338 -25.85 -23.34 2.94
C CYS A 338 -26.59 -24.68 3.05
N ALA A 339 -26.98 -25.22 1.89
CA ALA A 339 -27.66 -26.52 1.76
C ALA A 339 -26.86 -27.72 2.33
N ARG A 340 -25.55 -27.57 2.54
CA ARG A 340 -24.70 -28.59 3.20
C ARG A 340 -24.81 -28.54 4.73
N CYS A 341 -25.20 -27.40 5.29
CA CYS A 341 -25.22 -27.16 6.73
C CYS A 341 -26.64 -27.08 7.28
N VAL A 342 -27.63 -26.77 6.44
CA VAL A 342 -29.04 -26.69 6.80
C VAL A 342 -29.87 -27.36 5.72
N ASP A 343 -30.83 -28.18 6.12
CA ASP A 343 -31.80 -28.78 5.21
C ASP A 343 -32.77 -27.73 4.68
N GLU A 344 -32.84 -27.55 3.36
CA GLU A 344 -33.61 -26.47 2.71
C GLU A 344 -35.13 -26.55 2.95
N VAL A 345 -35.66 -27.74 3.23
CA VAL A 345 -37.11 -27.99 3.36
C VAL A 345 -37.57 -27.88 4.81
N THR A 346 -36.77 -28.41 5.73
CA THR A 346 -37.12 -28.51 7.15
C THR A 346 -36.45 -27.45 8.02
N GLY A 347 -35.45 -26.74 7.51
CA GLY A 347 -34.65 -25.77 8.26
C GLY A 347 -33.78 -26.41 9.34
N LYS A 348 -33.68 -27.75 9.37
CA LYS A 348 -32.93 -28.47 10.39
C LYS A 348 -31.43 -28.33 10.13
N LYS A 349 -30.66 -27.98 11.15
CA LYS A 349 -29.19 -27.98 11.09
C LYS A 349 -28.68 -29.40 10.82
N LEU A 350 -27.96 -29.56 9.71
CA LEU A 350 -27.26 -30.78 9.30
C LEU A 350 -25.79 -30.77 9.75
N LEU A 351 -25.22 -29.58 9.97
CA LEU A 351 -23.87 -29.41 10.48
C LEU A 351 -23.77 -29.95 11.91
N ASP A 352 -22.87 -30.91 12.13
CA ASP A 352 -22.48 -31.36 13.46
C ASP A 352 -21.52 -30.34 14.09
N PRO A 353 -21.89 -29.66 15.20
CA PRO A 353 -21.04 -28.67 15.85
C PRO A 353 -19.68 -29.21 16.30
N LEU A 354 -19.55 -30.52 16.55
CA LEU A 354 -18.28 -31.15 16.96
C LEU A 354 -17.26 -31.25 15.80
N THR A 355 -17.72 -31.10 14.56
CA THR A 355 -16.85 -31.15 13.37
C THR A 355 -16.24 -29.81 13.00
N VAL A 356 -16.67 -28.73 13.66
CA VAL A 356 -16.14 -27.38 13.46
C VAL A 356 -14.98 -27.15 14.43
N PRO A 357 -13.74 -26.91 13.95
CA PRO A 357 -12.60 -26.63 14.82
C PRO A 357 -12.83 -25.41 15.71
N ASP A 358 -12.29 -25.44 16.93
CA ASP A 358 -12.39 -24.31 17.87
C ASP A 358 -11.50 -23.13 17.45
N ASP A 359 -10.42 -23.41 16.73
CA ASP A 359 -9.46 -22.46 16.14
C ASP A 359 -9.80 -22.11 14.68
N ILE A 360 -11.07 -22.24 14.28
CA ILE A 360 -11.50 -21.94 12.92
C ILE A 360 -11.40 -20.43 12.63
N THR A 361 -10.79 -20.10 11.50
CA THR A 361 -10.52 -18.72 11.09
C THR A 361 -11.12 -18.40 9.73
N LEU A 362 -11.28 -17.11 9.44
CA LEU A 362 -11.65 -16.64 8.11
C LEU A 362 -10.38 -16.46 7.27
N THR A 363 -10.33 -17.14 6.14
CA THR A 363 -9.24 -17.00 5.15
C THR A 363 -9.55 -15.90 4.14
N LYS A 364 -10.83 -15.67 3.85
CA LYS A 364 -11.32 -14.66 2.91
C LYS A 364 -12.79 -14.34 3.19
N VAL A 365 -13.24 -13.13 2.87
CA VAL A 365 -14.67 -12.78 2.82
C VAL A 365 -14.95 -12.06 1.50
N GLU A 366 -15.87 -12.59 0.71
CA GLU A 366 -16.30 -11.98 -0.55
C GLU A 366 -17.65 -11.30 -0.36
N VAL A 367 -17.84 -10.12 -0.96
CA VAL A 367 -19.15 -9.47 -0.96
C VAL A 367 -19.97 -10.03 -2.13
N VAL A 368 -21.18 -10.52 -1.83
CA VAL A 368 -22.08 -11.08 -2.84
C VAL A 368 -23.17 -10.07 -3.15
N GLY A 369 -22.97 -9.35 -4.26
CA GLY A 369 -23.89 -8.31 -4.70
C GLY A 369 -24.10 -7.23 -3.64
N ARG A 370 -25.35 -6.82 -3.44
CA ARG A 370 -25.76 -5.85 -2.41
C ARG A 370 -26.58 -6.50 -1.31
N TYR A 371 -26.42 -7.80 -1.05
CA TYR A 371 -27.34 -8.49 -0.14
C TYR A 371 -26.66 -9.36 0.89
N GLY A 372 -25.36 -9.64 0.76
CA GLY A 372 -24.64 -10.45 1.75
C GLY A 372 -23.16 -10.63 1.46
N ILE A 373 -22.57 -11.57 2.20
CA ILE A 373 -21.17 -11.98 2.09
C ILE A 373 -21.05 -13.50 1.95
N ALA A 374 -19.95 -13.95 1.35
CA ALA A 374 -19.52 -15.33 1.30
C ALA A 374 -18.17 -15.47 2.04
N PRO A 375 -18.17 -15.93 3.30
CA PRO A 375 -16.96 -16.20 4.04
C PRO A 375 -16.33 -17.54 3.62
N HIS A 376 -15.00 -17.55 3.53
CA HIS A 376 -14.17 -18.73 3.34
C HIS A 376 -13.49 -19.06 4.66
N PHE A 377 -13.73 -20.26 5.16
CA PHE A 377 -13.23 -20.73 6.45
C PHE A 377 -11.97 -21.59 6.29
N SER A 378 -11.14 -21.65 7.33
CA SER A 378 -9.91 -22.46 7.35
C SER A 378 -10.15 -23.97 7.26
N ASP A 379 -11.37 -24.45 7.56
CA ASP A 379 -11.80 -25.84 7.33
C ASP A 379 -12.08 -26.17 5.85
N GLY A 380 -11.86 -25.21 4.94
CA GLY A 380 -12.09 -25.32 3.51
C GLY A 380 -13.54 -25.04 3.08
N HIS A 381 -14.44 -24.74 4.02
CA HIS A 381 -15.83 -24.40 3.72
C HIS A 381 -15.96 -22.99 3.15
N HIS A 382 -16.74 -22.82 2.08
CA HIS A 382 -16.86 -21.53 1.37
C HIS A 382 -18.19 -21.35 0.63
N THR A 383 -19.16 -22.24 0.87
CA THR A 383 -20.44 -22.26 0.12
C THR A 383 -21.57 -21.49 0.80
N GLY A 384 -21.35 -20.97 2.00
CA GLY A 384 -22.33 -20.18 2.74
C GLY A 384 -22.43 -18.75 2.22
N ILE A 385 -23.64 -18.29 1.92
CA ILE A 385 -23.91 -16.88 1.65
C ILE A 385 -24.76 -16.35 2.80
N PHE A 386 -24.21 -15.37 3.52
CA PHE A 386 -24.84 -14.76 4.68
C PHE A 386 -25.42 -13.42 4.27
N THR A 387 -26.75 -13.31 4.28
CA THR A 387 -27.38 -12.04 3.93
C THR A 387 -27.14 -11.00 5.03
N PHE A 388 -27.09 -9.72 4.68
CA PHE A 388 -26.91 -8.67 5.68
C PHE A 388 -28.02 -8.63 6.74
N PRO A 389 -29.31 -8.84 6.40
CA PRO A 389 -30.35 -9.03 7.41
C PRO A 389 -30.08 -10.24 8.33
N TYR A 390 -29.63 -11.37 7.77
CA TYR A 390 -29.33 -12.56 8.57
C TYR A 390 -28.15 -12.33 9.52
N LEU A 391 -27.11 -11.65 9.06
CA LEU A 391 -25.97 -11.25 9.90
C LEU A 391 -26.33 -10.26 11.01
N ARG A 392 -27.44 -9.53 10.86
CA ARG A 392 -27.95 -8.62 11.89
C ARG A 392 -28.63 -9.38 13.04
N GLU A 393 -29.16 -10.56 12.74
CA GLU A 393 -29.93 -11.40 13.66
C GLU A 393 -29.06 -12.36 14.49
N ILE A 394 -27.89 -12.78 13.98
CA ILE A 394 -27.04 -13.82 14.59
C ILE A 394 -25.93 -13.30 15.50
#